data_AF-H3AXJ7-F1
#
_entry.id   AF-H3AXJ7-F1
#
_cell.length_a   1.000
_cell.length_b   1.000
_cell.length_c   1.000
_cell.angle_alpha   90.00
_cell.angle_beta   90.00
_cell.angle_gamma   90.00
#
_symmetry.space_group_name_H-M   'P 1'
#
loop_
_entity.id
_entity.type
_entity.pdbx_description
1 polymer ?
#
loop_
_entity_poly.entity_id
_entity_poly.type
_entity_poly.pdbx_seq_one_letter_code
_entity_poly.pdbx_strand_id
1 'polypeptide(L)'
;MVHAVSDPSSSARRLSEPDPSHTLEERVVHWYFKQLDKNSNGDIGKKEMKPFKRFLRKKSKPRKCVKKFVEYCDVNNDKSISVQELMGCLGVTREEGKTD
;
A
#
# COMPACT_ATOMS: atom_id res chain seq x y z
N MET A 1 4.25 -26.74 20.79
CA MET A 1 3.07 -26.71 19.89
C MET A 1 2.13 -25.65 20.46
N VAL A 2 2.18 -24.42 19.94
CA VAL A 2 1.33 -23.33 20.46
C VAL A 2 0.02 -23.37 19.70
N HIS A 3 -1.07 -23.70 20.39
CA HIS A 3 -2.40 -23.65 19.82
C HIS A 3 -2.88 -22.20 19.87
N ALA A 4 -3.12 -21.60 18.70
CA ALA A 4 -3.81 -20.32 18.62
C ALA A 4 -5.30 -20.54 18.92
N VAL A 5 -5.77 -19.93 20.00
CA VAL A 5 -7.19 -19.83 20.31
C VAL A 5 -7.80 -18.73 19.43
N SER A 6 -8.79 -19.10 18.61
CA SER A 6 -9.56 -18.16 17.81
C SER A 6 -10.90 -17.89 18.50
N ASP A 7 -11.01 -16.72 19.13
CA ASP A 7 -12.28 -16.21 19.67
C ASP A 7 -13.23 -15.78 18.53
N PRO A 8 -14.52 -16.19 18.53
CA PRO A 8 -15.43 -15.94 17.40
C PRO A 8 -16.19 -14.62 17.46
N SER A 9 -15.87 -13.70 18.38
CA SER A 9 -16.63 -12.45 18.57
C SER A 9 -15.81 -11.19 18.32
N SER A 10 -15.45 -10.95 17.07
CA SER A 10 -15.15 -9.60 16.59
C SER A 10 -15.44 -9.50 15.10
N SER A 11 -16.61 -8.98 14.77
CA SER A 11 -17.02 -8.54 13.42
C SER A 11 -16.27 -7.28 12.94
N ALA A 12 -15.06 -7.05 13.43
CA ALA A 12 -14.13 -6.07 12.91
C ALA A 12 -13.25 -6.76 11.87
N ARG A 13 -13.44 -6.41 10.58
CA ARG A 13 -12.57 -6.70 9.42
C ARG A 13 -11.53 -7.79 9.69
N ARG A 14 -11.83 -9.06 9.35
CA ARG A 14 -10.77 -10.09 9.24
C ARG A 14 -9.69 -9.52 8.33
N LEU A 15 -8.54 -9.16 8.91
CA LEU A 15 -7.37 -8.81 8.11
C LEU A 15 -7.05 -10.06 7.31
N SER A 16 -7.12 -9.98 5.98
CA SER A 16 -6.77 -11.11 5.14
C SER A 16 -5.35 -11.51 5.50
N GLU A 17 -5.14 -12.79 5.76
CA GLU A 17 -3.83 -13.29 6.10
C GLU A 17 -2.84 -12.89 5.00
N PRO A 18 -1.71 -12.25 5.35
CA PRO A 18 -0.75 -11.84 4.35
C PRO A 18 -0.12 -13.07 3.70
N ASP A 19 0.13 -12.99 2.40
CA ASP A 19 0.78 -14.07 1.65
C ASP A 19 2.17 -14.36 2.29
N PRO A 20 2.45 -15.62 2.69
CA PRO A 20 3.72 -15.99 3.30
C PRO A 20 4.91 -15.85 2.34
N SER A 21 4.69 -15.75 1.03
CA SER A 21 5.74 -15.50 0.04
C SER A 21 6.18 -14.04 -0.03
N HIS A 22 5.39 -13.11 0.53
CA HIS A 22 5.73 -11.69 0.53
C HIS A 22 6.78 -11.32 1.57
N THR A 23 7.69 -10.41 1.20
CA THR A 23 8.62 -9.76 2.13
C THR A 23 7.88 -8.97 3.20
N LEU A 24 8.57 -8.53 4.25
CA LEU A 24 7.93 -7.70 5.29
C LEU A 24 7.42 -6.39 4.68
N GLU A 25 8.21 -5.79 3.81
CA GLU A 25 7.94 -4.55 3.10
C GLU A 25 6.70 -4.70 2.22
N GLU A 26 6.61 -5.78 1.43
CA GLU A 26 5.45 -6.10 0.60
C GLU A 26 4.19 -6.26 1.45
N ARG A 27 4.26 -7.01 2.56
CA ARG A 27 3.12 -7.19 3.47
C ARG A 27 2.64 -5.88 4.07
N VAL A 28 3.56 -4.98 4.44
CA VAL A 28 3.21 -3.65 4.95
C VAL A 28 2.54 -2.80 3.87
N VAL A 29 3.05 -2.81 2.64
CA VAL A 29 2.42 -2.07 1.52
C VAL A 29 1.01 -2.60 1.25
N HIS A 30 0.83 -3.92 1.14
CA HIS A 30 -0.50 -4.52 0.93
C HIS A 30 -1.48 -4.19 2.06
N TRP A 31 -1.05 -4.28 3.32
CA TRP A 31 -1.87 -3.90 4.47
C TRP A 31 -2.28 -2.42 4.41
N TYR A 32 -1.35 -1.54 4.06
CA TYR A 32 -1.63 -0.11 3.98
C TYR A 32 -2.54 0.23 2.79
N PHE A 33 -2.31 -0.43 1.65
CA PHE A 33 -3.15 -0.31 0.46
C PHE A 33 -4.62 -0.63 0.78
N LYS A 34 -4.89 -1.75 1.47
CA LYS A 34 -6.26 -2.15 1.91
C LYS A 34 -6.93 -1.19 2.90
N GLN A 35 -6.18 -0.28 3.51
CA GLN A 35 -6.75 0.79 4.33
C GLN A 35 -7.06 2.06 3.52
N LEU A 36 -6.33 2.27 2.42
CA LEU A 36 -6.54 3.39 1.52
C LEU A 36 -7.67 3.09 0.53
N ASP A 37 -7.66 1.92 -0.10
CA ASP A 37 -8.72 1.41 -0.98
C ASP A 37 -9.96 1.05 -0.13
N LYS A 38 -10.87 2.01 0.02
CA LYS A 38 -12.08 1.87 0.84
C LYS A 38 -13.23 1.29 0.06
N ASN A 39 -13.28 1.51 -1.25
CA ASN A 39 -14.30 0.97 -2.13
C ASN A 39 -13.96 -0.43 -2.64
N SER A 40 -12.75 -0.94 -2.35
CA SER A 40 -12.27 -2.28 -2.74
C SER A 40 -12.28 -2.50 -4.25
N ASN A 41 -11.98 -1.45 -5.02
CA ASN A 41 -11.92 -1.51 -6.48
C ASN A 41 -10.54 -1.92 -7.01
N GLY A 42 -9.54 -2.07 -6.14
CA GLY A 42 -8.18 -2.45 -6.51
C GLY A 42 -7.23 -1.30 -6.76
N ASP A 43 -7.65 -0.04 -6.62
CA ASP A 43 -6.84 1.16 -6.89
C ASP A 43 -7.12 2.29 -5.88
N ILE A 44 -6.12 3.10 -5.55
CA ILE A 44 -6.31 4.29 -4.71
C ILE A 44 -6.83 5.43 -5.57
N GLY A 45 -8.14 5.63 -5.59
CA GLY A 45 -8.78 6.66 -6.40
C GLY A 45 -8.60 8.08 -5.85
N LYS A 46 -9.03 9.08 -6.64
CA LYS A 46 -8.97 10.52 -6.28
C LYS A 46 -9.54 10.85 -4.88
N LYS A 47 -10.62 10.17 -4.47
CA LYS A 47 -11.27 10.38 -3.16
C LYS A 47 -10.47 9.78 -2.00
N GLU A 48 -9.70 8.73 -2.24
CA GLU A 48 -8.87 8.00 -1.27
C GLU A 48 -7.44 8.54 -1.20
N MET A 49 -7.03 9.29 -2.23
CA MET A 49 -5.73 9.93 -2.31
C MET A 49 -5.51 11.04 -1.24
N LYS A 50 -6.59 11.69 -0.80
CA LYS A 50 -6.51 12.82 0.15
C LYS A 50 -5.88 12.44 1.51
N PRO A 51 -6.35 11.40 2.23
CA PRO A 51 -5.70 10.95 3.46
C PRO A 51 -4.25 10.50 3.23
N PHE A 52 -3.95 9.84 2.11
CA PHE A 52 -2.59 9.43 1.77
C PHE A 52 -1.63 10.62 1.58
N LYS A 53 -2.01 11.60 0.75
CA LYS A 53 -1.23 12.84 0.58
C LYS A 53 -1.03 13.59 1.90
N ARG A 54 -2.03 13.58 2.79
CA ARG A 54 -1.90 14.20 4.13
C ARG A 54 -0.85 13.48 4.98
N PHE A 55 -0.85 12.15 4.97
CA PHE A 55 0.14 11.35 5.67
C PHE A 55 1.56 11.63 5.16
N LEU A 56 1.79 11.56 3.84
CA LEU A 56 3.09 11.84 3.24
C LEU A 56 3.58 13.26 3.56
N ARG A 57 2.69 14.26 3.55
CA ARG A 57 3.06 15.65 3.91
C ARG A 57 3.49 15.81 5.37
N LYS A 58 3.00 14.94 6.26
CA LYS A 58 3.34 14.94 7.68
C LYS A 58 4.65 14.19 7.94
N LYS A 59 4.89 13.10 7.21
CA LYS A 59 5.99 12.17 7.46
C LYS A 59 7.23 12.38 6.58
N SER A 60 7.05 12.94 5.38
CA SER A 60 8.12 13.08 4.40
C SER A 60 8.39 14.56 4.06
N LYS A 61 9.66 14.93 4.02
CA LYS A 61 10.16 16.22 3.56
C LYS A 61 11.15 15.97 2.40
N PRO A 62 11.23 16.89 1.41
CA PRO A 62 10.57 18.18 1.33
C PRO A 62 9.13 18.13 0.79
N ARG A 63 8.28 19.09 1.21
CA ARG A 63 6.85 19.16 0.81
C ARG A 63 6.62 19.28 -0.69
N LYS A 64 7.58 19.84 -1.43
CA LYS A 64 7.51 20.00 -2.90
C LYS A 64 7.48 18.64 -3.61
N CYS A 65 8.36 17.71 -3.22
CA CYS A 65 8.39 16.34 -3.75
C CYS A 65 7.08 15.60 -3.43
N VAL A 66 6.58 15.71 -2.20
CA VAL A 66 5.31 15.07 -1.80
C VAL A 66 4.12 15.56 -2.64
N LYS A 67 4.10 16.83 -3.06
CA LYS A 67 3.02 17.37 -3.91
C LYS A 67 2.96 16.64 -5.27
N LYS A 68 4.13 16.24 -5.78
CA LYS A 68 4.32 15.54 -7.05
C LYS A 68 4.34 14.01 -6.92
N PHE A 69 4.36 13.48 -5.70
CA PHE A 69 4.48 12.04 -5.47
C PHE A 69 3.49 11.22 -6.28
N VAL A 70 2.19 11.51 -6.17
CA VAL A 70 1.16 10.75 -6.89
C VAL A 70 1.28 10.89 -8.40
N GLU A 71 1.65 12.08 -8.90
CA GLU A 71 1.86 12.30 -10.35
C GLU A 71 3.09 11.53 -10.87
N TYR A 72 4.04 11.21 -10.00
CA TYR A 72 5.21 10.41 -10.36
C TYR A 72 4.94 8.90 -10.26
N CYS A 73 4.10 8.50 -9.32
CA CYS A 73 3.75 7.09 -9.10
C CYS A 73 2.70 6.54 -10.06
N ASP A 74 1.85 7.41 -10.61
CA ASP A 74 0.82 7.07 -11.60
C ASP A 74 1.50 6.91 -12.97
N VAL A 75 2.10 5.74 -13.21
CA VAL A 75 2.93 5.47 -14.40
C VAL A 75 2.04 5.34 -15.63
N ASN A 76 0.89 4.70 -15.48
CA ASN A 76 -0.08 4.50 -16.56
C ASN A 76 -0.98 5.73 -16.81
N ASN A 77 -0.89 6.77 -15.95
CA ASN A 77 -1.65 8.02 -16.01
C ASN A 77 -3.18 7.86 -15.95
N ASP A 78 -3.67 6.84 -15.26
CA ASP A 78 -5.11 6.59 -15.09
C ASP A 78 -5.75 7.40 -13.96
N LYS A 79 -4.96 8.22 -13.25
CA LYS A 79 -5.36 9.08 -12.11
C LYS A 79 -5.74 8.30 -10.86
N SER A 80 -5.32 7.05 -10.78
CA SER A 80 -5.37 6.20 -9.61
C SER A 80 -3.96 5.68 -9.29
N ILE A 81 -3.83 4.88 -8.24
CA ILE A 81 -2.55 4.23 -7.91
C ILE A 81 -2.86 2.79 -7.60
N SER A 82 -2.34 1.90 -8.43
CA SER A 82 -2.39 0.46 -8.21
C SER A 82 -1.41 0.03 -7.12
N VAL A 83 -1.58 -1.20 -6.60
CA VAL A 83 -0.67 -1.73 -5.58
C VAL A 83 0.78 -1.83 -6.09
N GLN A 84 0.96 -2.17 -7.37
CA GLN A 84 2.28 -2.31 -7.99
C GLN A 84 2.98 -0.96 -8.11
N GLU A 85 2.25 0.08 -8.53
CA GLU A 85 2.77 1.45 -8.58
C GLU A 85 3.15 1.96 -7.19
N LEU A 86 2.31 1.70 -6.18
CA LEU A 86 2.62 2.08 -4.80
C LEU A 86 3.89 1.38 -4.28
N MET A 87 4.04 0.09 -4.56
CA MET A 87 5.23 -0.68 -4.20
C MET A 87 6.48 -0.08 -4.86
N GLY A 88 6.46 0.11 -6.18
CA GLY A 88 7.57 0.72 -6.91
C GLY A 88 7.93 2.10 -6.38
N CYS A 89 6.94 2.94 -6.09
CA CYS A 89 7.17 4.28 -5.55
C CYS A 89 7.71 4.33 -4.12
N LEU A 90 7.47 3.28 -3.33
CA LEU A 90 8.03 3.13 -1.99
C LEU A 90 9.36 2.37 -2.00
N GLY A 91 9.86 1.98 -3.17
CA GLY A 91 11.10 1.23 -3.32
C GLY A 91 10.96 -0.23 -2.88
N VAL A 92 9.74 -0.77 -2.84
CA VAL A 92 9.48 -2.18 -2.58
C VAL A 92 9.55 -2.91 -3.91
N THR A 93 10.75 -3.35 -4.26
CA THR A 93 10.98 -4.17 -5.44
C THR A 93 10.77 -5.63 -5.12
N ARG A 94 10.08 -6.34 -6.01
CA ARG A 94 10.26 -7.78 -6.11
C ARG A 94 11.72 -7.97 -6.49
N GLU A 95 12.47 -8.77 -5.74
CA GLU A 95 13.84 -9.18 -6.09
C GLU A 95 13.78 -10.04 -7.36
N GLU A 96 13.47 -9.44 -8.51
CA GLU A 96 13.63 -10.07 -9.81
C GLU A 96 15.07 -9.82 -10.23
N GLY A 97 15.93 -10.79 -9.88
CA GLY A 97 17.23 -11.05 -10.51
C GLY A 97 18.03 -9.83 -10.93
N LYS A 98 18.92 -9.37 -10.05
CA LYS A 98 20.15 -8.68 -10.42
C LYS A 98 20.80 -9.46 -11.58
N THR A 99 20.59 -9.00 -12.80
CA THR A 99 21.32 -9.49 -13.96
C THR A 99 22.40 -8.46 -14.19
N ASP A 100 23.66 -8.87 -13.98
CA ASP A 100 24.89 -8.12 -14.26
C ASP A 100 24.92 -7.55 -15.69
#